data_AF-A0A944GQX8-F1
#
_entry.id   AF-A0A944GQX8-F1
#
_cell.length_a   1.000
_cell.length_b   1.000
_cell.length_c   1.000
_cell.angle_alpha   90.00
_cell.angle_beta   90.00
_cell.angle_gamma   90.00
#
_symmetry.space_group_name_H-M   'P 1'
#
loop_
_entity.id
_entity.type
_entity.pdbx_description
1 polymer ?
#
loop_
_entity_poly.entity_id
_entity_poly.type
_entity_poly.pdbx_seq_one_letter_code
_entity_poly.pdbx_strand_id
1 'polypeptide(L)' 'MSCELTRRSAKLALAISLLGLTALTGCRESEENRVITLEKGVYHGQQDHALTEDQRRELRARGMKQQF' A
#
# COMPACT_ATOMS: atom_id res chain seq x y z
N MET A 1 30.11 -33.49 -15.89
CA MET A 1 29.19 -32.49 -16.49
C MET A 1 28.08 -32.02 -15.56
N SER A 2 27.62 -32.82 -14.58
CA SER A 2 26.49 -32.46 -13.69
C SER A 2 26.76 -31.37 -12.63
N CYS A 3 28.03 -31.12 -12.28
CA CYS A 3 28.43 -30.14 -11.25
C CYS A 3 28.40 -28.68 -11.76
N GLU A 4 28.64 -28.46 -13.06
CA GLU A 4 28.55 -27.13 -13.69
C GLU A 4 27.10 -26.66 -13.85
N LEU A 5 26.20 -27.59 -14.18
CA LEU A 5 24.80 -27.29 -14.40
C LEU A 5 24.14 -26.81 -13.10
N THR A 6 24.40 -27.50 -11.99
CA THR A 6 23.93 -27.13 -10.63
C THR A 6 24.50 -25.80 -10.14
N ARG A 7 25.77 -25.50 -10.47
CA ARG A 7 26.38 -24.21 -10.12
C ARG A 7 25.77 -23.04 -10.93
N ARG A 8 25.37 -23.27 -12.18
CA ARG A 8 24.71 -22.27 -13.03
C ARG A 8 23.27 -22.03 -12.58
N SER A 9 22.51 -23.08 -12.25
CA SER A 9 21.14 -22.92 -11.72
C SER A 9 21.12 -22.29 -10.33
N ALA A 10 22.11 -22.56 -9.47
CA ALA A 10 22.23 -21.87 -8.18
C ALA A 10 22.49 -20.37 -8.33
N LYS A 11 23.36 -19.97 -9.27
CA LYS A 11 23.59 -18.56 -9.59
C LYS A 11 22.35 -17.87 -10.17
N LEU A 12 21.62 -18.57 -11.03
CA LEU A 12 20.37 -18.04 -11.60
C LEU A 12 19.30 -17.86 -10.52
N ALA A 13 19.12 -18.85 -9.65
CA ALA A 13 18.19 -18.78 -8.53
C ALA A 13 18.53 -17.63 -7.57
N LEU A 14 19.82 -17.44 -7.27
CA LEU A 14 20.28 -16.33 -6.44
C LEU A 14 20.00 -14.98 -7.10
N ALA A 15 20.26 -14.84 -8.41
CA ALA A 15 19.98 -13.61 -9.15
C ALA A 15 18.48 -13.28 -9.17
N ILE A 16 17.61 -14.26 -9.42
CA ILE A 16 16.15 -14.09 -9.39
C ILE A 16 15.69 -13.68 -7.99
N SER A 17 16.25 -14.28 -6.94
CA SER A 17 15.90 -13.98 -5.55
C SER A 17 16.28 -12.54 -5.18
N LEU A 18 17.47 -12.08 -5.58
CA LEU A 18 17.93 -10.71 -5.37
C LEU A 18 17.07 -9.68 -6.12
N LEU A 19 16.67 -9.99 -7.36
CA LEU A 19 15.72 -9.16 -8.13
C LEU A 19 14.32 -9.15 -7.51
N GLY A 20 13.86 -10.24 -6.92
CA GLY A 20 12.59 -10.29 -6.20
C GLY A 20 12.57 -9.39 -4.96
N LEU A 21 13.69 -9.29 -4.25
CA LEU A 21 13.82 -8.46 -3.04
C LEU A 21 13.70 -6.95 -3.34
N THR A 22 14.10 -6.48 -4.52
CA THR A 22 13.92 -5.06 -4.88
C THR A 22 12.47 -4.72 -5.20
N ALA A 23 11.67 -5.69 -5.65
CA ALA A 23 10.23 -5.52 -5.88
C ALA A 23 9.40 -5.48 -4.58
N LEU A 24 9.99 -5.87 -3.44
CA LEU A 24 9.40 -5.78 -2.10
C LEU A 24 9.65 -4.43 -1.41
N THR A 25 10.24 -3.46 -2.12
CA THR A 25 10.38 -2.09 -1.60
C THR A 25 9.00 -1.42 -1.52
N GLY A 26 8.28 -1.69 -0.43
CA GLY A 26 6.98 -1.10 -0.10
C GLY A 26 7.03 0.38 0.28
N CYS A 27 8.01 1.14 -0.22
CA CYS A 27 8.07 2.58 -0.04
C CYS A 27 7.05 3.22 -0.99
N ARG A 28 5.79 3.30 -0.55
CA ARG A 28 4.83 4.17 -1.21
C ARG A 28 5.25 5.59 -0.89
N GLU A 29 5.87 6.26 -1.86
CA GLU A 29 6.26 7.67 -1.79
C GLU A 29 5.08 8.58 -1.35
N SER A 30 3.84 8.16 -1.65
CA SER A 30 2.60 8.82 -1.16
C SER A 30 2.42 8.83 0.37
N GLU A 31 3.14 7.96 1.08
CA GLU A 31 3.08 7.83 2.55
C GLU A 31 4.21 8.62 3.23
N GLU A 32 5.20 9.12 2.48
CA GLU A 32 6.46 9.66 3.01
C GLU A 32 6.39 11.14 3.44
N ASN A 33 5.22 11.79 3.38
CA ASN A 33 5.07 13.21 3.75
C ASN A 33 3.82 13.51 4.59
N ARG A 34 3.31 12.52 5.34
CA ARG A 34 2.18 12.77 6.23
C ARG A 34 2.67 13.53 7.48
N VAL A 35 2.05 14.68 7.76
CA VAL A 35 2.29 15.41 9.01
C VAL A 35 1.89 14.52 10.19
N ILE A 36 2.87 14.03 10.94
CA ILE A 36 2.67 13.21 12.15
C ILE A 36 2.55 14.06 13.42
N THR A 37 3.04 15.31 13.36
CA THR A 37 2.91 16.28 14.45
C THR A 37 1.61 17.04 14.28
N LEU A 38 0.57 16.56 14.95
CA LEU A 38 -0.73 17.20 14.97
C LEU A 38 -0.78 18.19 16.13
N GLU A 39 -1.11 19.45 15.84
CA GLU A 39 -1.42 20.39 16.90
C GLU A 39 -2.74 20.00 17.57
N LYS A 40 -2.72 19.89 18.89
CA LYS A 40 -3.88 19.40 19.64
C LYS A 40 -5.05 20.35 19.46
N GLY A 41 -6.14 19.84 18.91
CA GLY A 41 -7.36 20.62 18.67
C GLY A 41 -7.39 21.34 17.32
N VAL A 42 -6.36 21.18 16.48
CA VAL A 42 -6.32 21.75 15.13
C VAL A 42 -6.43 20.64 14.10
N TYR A 43 -7.42 20.77 13.22
CA TYR A 43 -7.57 19.89 12.07
C TYR A 43 -6.89 20.53 10.85
N HIS A 44 -5.80 19.91 10.39
CA HIS A 44 -5.05 20.39 9.21
C HIS A 44 -5.58 19.82 7.88
N GLY A 45 -6.72 19.12 7.89
CA GLY A 45 -7.35 18.60 6.68
C GLY A 45 -8.02 19.70 5.86
N GLN A 46 -8.52 19.32 4.70
CA GLN A 46 -9.41 20.18 3.92
C GLN A 46 -10.68 20.46 4.70
N GLN A 47 -11.30 21.61 4.45
CA GLN A 47 -12.58 21.93 5.07
C GLN A 47 -13.62 20.88 4.66
N ASP A 48 -14.40 20.44 5.64
CA ASP A 48 -15.49 19.51 5.37
C ASP A 48 -16.54 20.15 4.48
N HIS A 49 -17.03 19.37 3.52
CA HIS A 49 -18.17 19.74 2.69
C HIS A 49 -19.37 18.88 3.07
N ALA A 50 -20.56 19.48 2.99
CA ALA A 50 -21.79 18.72 3.15
C ALA A 50 -21.87 17.65 2.06
N LEU A 51 -22.21 16.43 2.46
CA LEU A 51 -22.42 15.34 1.52
C LEU A 51 -23.61 15.66 0.59
N THR A 52 -23.56 15.18 -0.64
CA THR A 52 -24.72 15.15 -1.52
C THR A 52 -25.66 13.99 -1.15
N GLU A 53 -26.90 14.02 -1.61
CA GLU A 53 -27.82 12.89 -1.42
C GLU A 53 -27.33 11.60 -2.08
N ASP A 54 -26.63 11.73 -3.21
CA ASP A 54 -26.05 10.58 -3.91
C ASP A 54 -24.92 9.94 -3.09
N GLN A 55 -24.03 10.76 -2.53
CA GLN A 55 -22.97 10.29 -1.63
C GLN A 55 -23.56 9.65 -0.37
N ARG A 56 -24.62 10.23 0.20
CA ARG A 56 -25.34 9.65 1.34
C ARG A 56 -25.95 8.29 1.01
N ARG A 57 -26.56 8.15 -0.18
CA ARG A 57 -27.15 6.89 -0.64
C ARG A 57 -26.09 5.81 -0.81
N GLU A 58 -24.95 6.14 -1.41
CA GLU A 58 -23.83 5.21 -1.58
C GLU A 58 -23.27 4.76 -0.22
N LEU A 59 -23.05 5.69 0.70
CA LEU A 59 -22.57 5.40 2.06
C LEU A 59 -23.48 4.39 2.77
N ARG A 60 -24.80 4.58 2.72
CA ARG A 60 -25.77 3.64 3.30
C ARG A 60 -25.67 2.25 2.65
N ALA A 61 -25.61 2.20 1.32
CA ALA A 61 -25.48 0.93 0.59
C ALA A 61 -24.20 0.16 0.95
N ARG A 62 -23.09 0.87 1.22
CA ARG A 62 -21.85 0.25 1.71
C ARG A 62 -21.99 -0.26 3.15
N GLY A 63 -22.56 0.53 4.06
CA GLY A 63 -22.77 0.15 5.45
C GLY A 63 -23.62 -1.12 5.58
N MET A 64 -24.65 -1.28 4.74
CA MET A 64 -25.46 -2.51 4.71
C MET A 64 -24.69 -3.77 4.36
N LYS A 65 -23.51 -3.67 3.73
CA LYS A 65 -22.64 -4.80 3.36
C LYS A 65 -21.60 -5.13 4.41
N GLN A 66 -21.41 -4.28 5.41
CA GLN A 66 -20.43 -4.45 6.50
C GLN A 66 -21.12 -4.95 7.78
N GLN A 67 -21.92 -6.01 7.66
CA GLN A 67 -22.57 -6.65 8.80
C GLN A 67 -21.57 -7.58 9.51
N PHE A 68 -21.54 -7.54 10.84
CA PHE A 68 -20.70 -8.41 11.69
C PHE A 68 -21.45 -9.68 12.08
#